data_AF-A0A7K0U4C1-F1
#
_entry.id   AF-A0A7K0U4C1-F1
#
_cell.length_a   1.000
_cell.length_b   1.000
_cell.length_c   1.000
_cell.angle_alpha   90.00
_cell.angle_beta   90.00
_cell.angle_gamma   90.00
#
_symmetry.space_group_name_H-M   'P 1'
#
loop_
_entity.id
_entity.type
_entity.pdbx_description
1 polymer ?
#
loop_
_entity_poly.entity_id
_entity_poly.type
_entity_poly.pdbx_seq_one_letter_code
_entity_poly.pdbx_strand_id
1 'polypeptide(L)'
;MQLLKKEAFGRGILVGTGILIPLAALVLILERAGVDSDAIGVWAFLVAIIAFTAAGWVSAKESKGAPYSNGLVAGAGSFVLWSLLYTCIWVVRKAIGTSTGEHSGGEVALSFLAYVVVAGACGVLGGAIGAKMRARDSKTAGRPRADLDPTEERPDSIEQGAG
;
A
#
# COMPACT_ATOMS: atom_id res chain seq x y z
N MET A 1 5.59 -5.68 -24.13
CA MET A 1 4.79 -6.13 -22.97
C MET A 1 5.63 -5.99 -21.72
N GLN A 2 5.33 -5.04 -20.83
CA GLN A 2 6.12 -4.86 -19.61
C GLN A 2 5.54 -5.72 -18.48
N LEU A 3 6.35 -6.67 -18.01
CA LEU A 3 6.00 -7.75 -17.08
C LEU A 3 5.73 -7.24 -15.66
N LEU A 4 4.81 -7.90 -14.97
CA LEU A 4 4.61 -7.80 -13.51
C LEU A 4 5.95 -8.01 -12.79
N LYS A 5 6.32 -7.08 -11.91
CA LYS A 5 7.56 -7.20 -11.13
C LYS A 5 7.24 -7.84 -9.78
N LYS A 6 7.73 -9.07 -9.58
CA LYS A 6 7.54 -9.86 -8.35
C LYS A 6 7.93 -9.11 -7.08
N GLU A 7 9.05 -8.42 -7.12
CA GLU A 7 9.56 -7.63 -6.00
C GLU A 7 8.63 -6.46 -5.66
N ALA A 8 8.10 -5.77 -6.68
CA ALA A 8 7.28 -4.58 -6.52
C ALA A 8 5.88 -4.91 -5.97
N PHE A 9 5.22 -5.96 -6.46
CA PHE A 9 3.94 -6.37 -5.86
C PHE A 9 4.16 -7.07 -4.52
N GLY A 10 5.25 -7.82 -4.33
CA GLY A 10 5.59 -8.47 -3.07
C GLY A 10 5.79 -7.47 -1.93
N ARG A 11 6.54 -6.38 -2.17
CA ARG A 11 6.65 -5.27 -1.22
C ARG A 11 5.31 -4.61 -0.91
N GLY A 12 4.49 -4.38 -1.93
CA GLY A 12 3.13 -3.86 -1.77
C GLY A 12 2.28 -4.74 -0.85
N ILE A 13 2.28 -6.05 -1.08
CA ILE A 13 1.59 -7.05 -0.24
C ILE A 13 2.09 -6.96 1.21
N LEU A 14 3.40 -6.96 1.42
CA LEU A 14 3.98 -6.89 2.76
C LEU A 14 3.58 -5.62 3.53
N VAL A 15 3.55 -4.47 2.86
CA VAL A 15 3.11 -3.21 3.48
C VAL A 15 1.63 -3.26 3.84
N GLY A 16 0.77 -3.71 2.92
CA GLY A 16 -0.66 -3.83 3.19
C GLY A 16 -0.95 -4.79 4.34
N THR A 17 -0.35 -5.98 4.33
CA THR A 17 -0.52 -6.97 5.40
C THR A 17 0.09 -6.48 6.71
N GLY A 18 1.24 -5.79 6.67
CA GLY A 18 1.89 -5.21 7.84
C GLY A 18 1.03 -4.16 8.56
N ILE A 19 0.13 -3.47 7.86
CA ILE A 19 -0.86 -2.55 8.45
C ILE A 19 -2.05 -3.33 9.04
N LEU A 20 -2.48 -4.42 8.38
CA LEU A 20 -3.62 -5.21 8.84
C LEU A 20 -3.33 -6.02 10.11
N ILE A 21 -2.10 -6.50 10.30
CA ILE A 21 -1.70 -7.26 11.50
C ILE A 21 -1.96 -6.49 12.82
N PRO A 22 -1.43 -5.26 13.02
CA PRO A 22 -1.71 -4.49 14.23
C PRO A 22 -3.17 -4.11 14.35
N LEU A 23 -3.88 -3.90 13.24
CA LEU A 23 -5.33 -3.71 13.25
C LEU A 23 -6.06 -4.94 13.82
N ALA A 24 -5.66 -6.17 13.44
CA ALA A 24 -6.20 -7.40 14.02
C ALA A 24 -6.08 -7.41 15.54
N ALA A 25 -4.87 -7.12 16.02
CA ALA A 25 -4.58 -7.11 17.45
C ALA A 25 -5.43 -6.06 18.17
N LEU A 26 -5.55 -4.87 17.59
CA LEU A 26 -6.38 -3.80 18.15
C LEU A 26 -7.86 -4.18 18.21
N VAL A 27 -8.40 -4.76 17.13
CA VAL A 27 -9.79 -5.25 17.07
C VAL A 27 -10.03 -6.27 18.19
N LEU A 28 -9.14 -7.24 18.36
CA LEU A 28 -9.26 -8.24 19.43
C LEU A 28 -9.20 -7.63 20.83
N ILE A 29 -8.38 -6.59 21.03
CA ILE A 29 -8.30 -5.87 22.31
C ILE A 29 -9.61 -5.12 22.57
N LEU A 30 -10.16 -4.44 21.57
CA LEU A 30 -11.40 -3.66 21.68
C LEU A 30 -12.62 -4.55 21.87
N GLU A 31 -12.71 -5.68 21.17
CA GLU A 31 -13.74 -6.71 21.39
C GLU A 31 -13.69 -7.20 22.84
N ARG A 32 -12.50 -7.46 23.38
CA ARG A 32 -12.33 -7.91 24.76
C ARG A 32 -12.63 -6.81 25.79
N ALA A 33 -12.51 -5.55 25.39
CA ALA A 33 -12.88 -4.39 26.21
C ALA A 33 -14.40 -4.09 26.19
N GLY A 34 -15.20 -4.84 25.42
CA GLY A 34 -16.65 -4.67 25.33
C GLY A 34 -17.07 -3.47 24.48
N VAL A 35 -16.22 -3.01 23.56
CA VAL A 35 -16.56 -1.94 22.61
C VAL A 35 -17.53 -2.50 21.56
N ASP A 36 -18.51 -1.68 21.14
CA ASP A 36 -19.54 -2.08 20.18
C ASP A 36 -18.94 -2.60 18.86
N SER A 37 -19.38 -3.79 18.45
CA SER A 37 -18.91 -4.48 17.25
C SER A 37 -19.13 -3.68 15.96
N ASP A 38 -20.23 -2.93 15.88
CA ASP A 38 -20.55 -2.12 14.70
C ASP A 38 -19.55 -0.97 14.53
N ALA A 39 -19.20 -0.29 15.62
CA ALA A 39 -18.21 0.78 15.61
C ALA A 39 -16.82 0.22 15.24
N ILE A 40 -16.43 -0.92 15.82
CA ILE A 40 -15.17 -1.61 15.49
C ILE A 40 -15.13 -1.99 14.00
N GLY A 41 -16.24 -2.52 13.47
CA GLY A 41 -16.35 -2.94 12.08
C GLY A 41 -16.14 -1.80 11.08
N VAL A 42 -16.76 -0.63 11.33
CA VAL A 42 -16.59 0.55 10.46
C VAL A 42 -15.15 1.05 10.48
N TRP A 43 -14.52 1.17 11.65
CA TRP A 43 -13.13 1.60 11.76
C TRP A 43 -12.17 0.60 11.11
N ALA A 44 -12.37 -0.70 11.34
CA ALA A 44 -11.57 -1.75 10.71
C ALA A 44 -11.69 -1.71 9.18
N PHE A 45 -12.89 -1.46 8.65
CA PHE A 45 -13.12 -1.32 7.22
C PHE A 45 -12.37 -0.12 6.62
N LEU A 46 -12.42 1.05 7.28
CA LEU A 46 -11.69 2.24 6.83
C LEU A 46 -10.18 2.01 6.83
N VAL A 47 -9.63 1.38 7.87
CA VAL A 47 -8.19 1.06 7.93
C VAL A 47 -7.82 0.04 6.85
N ALA A 48 -8.68 -0.94 6.57
CA ALA A 48 -8.45 -1.91 5.49
C ALA A 48 -8.37 -1.22 4.11
N ILE A 49 -9.26 -0.26 3.82
CA ILE A 49 -9.17 0.56 2.60
C ILE A 49 -7.81 1.26 2.50
N ILE A 50 -7.35 1.87 3.59
CA ILE A 50 -6.04 2.55 3.64
C ILE A 50 -4.92 1.54 3.38
N ALA A 51 -4.97 0.36 4.00
CA ALA A 51 -3.96 -0.69 3.84
C ALA A 51 -3.86 -1.17 2.39
N PHE A 52 -4.98 -1.47 1.73
CA PHE A 52 -4.99 -1.91 0.33
C PHE A 52 -4.55 -0.80 -0.64
N THR A 53 -4.94 0.45 -0.35
CA THR A 53 -4.50 1.61 -1.13
C THR A 53 -3.00 1.84 -0.97
N ALA A 54 -2.46 1.71 0.26
CA ALA A 54 -1.03 1.81 0.52
C ALA A 54 -0.23 0.70 -0.17
N ALA A 55 -0.75 -0.54 -0.15
CA ALA A 55 -0.16 -1.67 -0.88
C ALA A 55 -0.02 -1.36 -2.39
N GLY A 56 -1.10 -0.85 -3.00
CA GLY A 56 -1.10 -0.45 -4.39
C GLY A 56 -0.15 0.71 -4.70
N TRP A 57 -0.12 1.71 -3.82
CA TRP A 57 0.73 2.89 -3.94
C TRP A 57 2.23 2.54 -3.92
N VAL A 58 2.65 1.74 -2.94
CA VAL A 58 4.04 1.27 -2.82
C VAL A 58 4.43 0.46 -4.05
N SER A 59 3.55 -0.43 -4.52
CA SER A 59 3.84 -1.27 -5.68
C SER A 59 4.03 -0.46 -6.98
N ALA A 60 3.18 0.55 -7.22
CA ALA A 60 3.28 1.39 -8.41
C ALA A 60 4.48 2.35 -8.39
N LYS A 61 4.96 2.74 -7.20
CA LYS A 61 6.17 3.56 -7.07
C LYS A 61 7.39 2.84 -7.65
N GLU A 62 7.45 1.52 -7.52
CA GLU A 62 8.59 0.68 -7.95
C GLU A 62 8.46 0.14 -9.38
N SER A 63 7.23 0.03 -9.92
CA SER A 63 6.99 -0.46 -11.28
C SER A 63 6.81 0.67 -12.30
N LYS A 64 7.70 0.77 -13.29
CA LYS A 64 7.53 1.71 -14.43
C LYS A 64 6.52 1.24 -15.47
N GLY A 65 6.21 -0.05 -15.54
CA GLY A 65 5.54 -0.61 -16.71
C GLY A 65 4.08 -0.96 -16.59
N ALA A 66 3.65 -1.41 -15.41
CA ALA A 66 2.26 -1.82 -15.19
C ALA A 66 1.79 -1.39 -13.79
N PRO A 67 1.70 -0.07 -13.51
CA PRO A 67 1.35 0.42 -12.18
C PRO A 67 -0.04 -0.04 -11.72
N TYR A 68 -1.02 -0.11 -12.62
CA TYR A 68 -2.37 -0.56 -12.32
C TYR A 68 -2.43 -2.06 -12.02
N SER A 69 -1.81 -2.89 -12.86
CA SER A 69 -1.80 -4.35 -12.67
C SER A 69 -1.01 -4.76 -11.42
N ASN A 70 0.14 -4.12 -11.16
CA ASN A 70 0.89 -4.36 -9.92
C ASN A 70 0.12 -3.86 -8.70
N GLY A 71 -0.58 -2.72 -8.80
CA GLY A 71 -1.45 -2.23 -7.74
C GLY A 71 -2.61 -3.17 -7.42
N LEU A 72 -3.29 -3.68 -8.45
CA LEU A 72 -4.36 -4.68 -8.33
C LEU A 72 -3.86 -5.94 -7.61
N VAL A 73 -2.75 -6.51 -8.08
CA VAL A 73 -2.15 -7.73 -7.50
C VAL A 73 -1.69 -7.48 -6.07
N ALA A 74 -1.13 -6.31 -5.76
CA ALA A 74 -0.71 -5.96 -4.41
C ALA A 74 -1.90 -5.83 -3.45
N GLY A 75 -2.97 -5.15 -3.86
CA GLY A 75 -4.20 -5.01 -3.06
C GLY A 75 -4.88 -6.36 -2.81
N ALA A 76 -5.15 -7.12 -3.88
CA ALA A 76 -5.77 -8.44 -3.79
C ALA A 76 -4.88 -9.43 -3.02
N GLY A 77 -3.58 -9.43 -3.28
CA GLY A 77 -2.62 -10.30 -2.60
C GLY A 77 -2.50 -9.99 -1.11
N SER A 78 -2.56 -8.71 -0.72
CA SER A 78 -2.60 -8.30 0.68
C SER A 78 -3.83 -8.83 1.39
N PHE A 79 -5.00 -8.79 0.73
CA PHE A 79 -6.24 -9.35 1.30
C PHE A 79 -6.15 -10.88 1.42
N VAL A 80 -5.69 -11.59 0.39
CA VAL A 80 -5.53 -13.04 0.42
C VAL A 80 -4.60 -13.48 1.55
N LEU A 81 -3.44 -12.82 1.69
CA LEU A 81 -2.48 -13.14 2.75
C LEU A 81 -3.07 -12.85 4.15
N TRP A 82 -3.79 -11.74 4.28
CA TRP A 82 -4.52 -11.41 5.49
C TRP A 82 -5.58 -12.44 5.85
N SER A 83 -6.41 -12.86 4.89
CA SER A 83 -7.44 -13.87 5.13
C SER A 83 -6.84 -15.20 5.56
N LEU A 84 -5.72 -15.61 4.96
CA LEU A 84 -4.99 -16.81 5.39
C LEU A 84 -4.53 -16.70 6.85
N LEU A 85 -3.95 -15.56 7.24
CA LEU A 85 -3.54 -15.30 8.61
C LEU A 85 -4.74 -15.34 9.58
N TYR A 86 -5.85 -14.71 9.20
CA TYR A 86 -7.08 -14.70 9.99
C TYR A 86 -7.66 -16.10 10.16
N THR A 87 -7.70 -16.90 9.08
CA THR A 87 -8.12 -18.31 9.15
C THR A 87 -7.20 -19.11 10.07
N CYS A 88 -5.88 -18.91 10.01
CA CYS A 88 -4.95 -19.56 10.94
C CYS A 88 -5.25 -19.19 12.40
N ILE A 89 -5.47 -17.91 12.71
CA ILE A 89 -5.85 -17.45 14.06
C ILE A 89 -7.15 -18.12 14.50
N TRP A 90 -8.15 -18.19 13.64
CA TRP A 90 -9.43 -18.84 13.95
C TRP A 90 -9.28 -20.34 14.20
N VAL A 91 -8.52 -21.05 13.36
CA VAL A 91 -8.24 -22.48 13.55
C VAL A 91 -7.54 -22.73 14.90
N VAL A 92 -6.54 -21.91 15.25
CA VAL A 92 -5.87 -21.98 16.54
C VAL A 92 -6.86 -21.73 17.69
N ARG A 93 -7.71 -20.70 17.59
CA ARG A 93 -8.75 -20.40 18.60
C ARG A 93 -9.75 -21.53 18.76
N LYS A 94 -10.15 -22.19 17.67
CA LYS A 94 -11.02 -23.37 17.68
C LYS A 94 -10.34 -24.56 18.35
N ALA A 95 -9.06 -24.80 18.07
CA ALA A 95 -8.28 -25.88 18.67
C ALA A 95 -8.11 -25.72 20.20
N ILE A 96 -7.98 -24.49 20.70
CA ILE A 96 -7.87 -24.19 22.14
C ILE A 96 -9.22 -23.94 22.84
N GLY A 97 -10.35 -24.19 22.16
CA GLY A 97 -11.69 -24.10 22.76
C GLY A 97 -12.20 -22.68 23.05
N THR A 98 -11.67 -21.65 22.38
CA THR A 98 -12.02 -20.23 22.60
C THR A 98 -12.83 -19.60 21.47
N SER A 99 -13.40 -20.42 20.59
CA SER A 99 -14.20 -19.99 19.43
C SER A 99 -15.70 -20.09 19.72
N THR A 100 -16.45 -19.03 19.44
CA THR A 100 -17.88 -18.89 19.77
C THR A 100 -18.80 -18.72 18.54
N GLY A 101 -18.31 -18.88 17.31
CA GLY A 101 -19.12 -18.60 16.11
C GLY A 101 -19.08 -19.68 15.04
N GLU A 102 -20.25 -20.22 14.69
CA GLU A 102 -20.50 -20.96 13.45
C GLU A 102 -20.94 -19.96 12.37
N HIS A 103 -20.19 -19.87 11.27
CA HIS A 103 -20.61 -19.13 10.08
C HIS A 103 -20.94 -20.13 8.97
N SER A 104 -22.04 -19.89 8.25
CA SER A 104 -22.44 -20.73 7.11
C SER A 104 -21.44 -20.57 5.96
N GLY A 105 -21.02 -21.67 5.33
CA GLY A 105 -19.97 -21.64 4.30
C GLY A 105 -20.31 -20.81 3.05
N GLY A 106 -21.59 -20.61 2.75
CA GLY A 106 -22.06 -19.83 1.60
C GLY A 106 -21.92 -18.32 1.76
N GLU A 107 -22.27 -17.78 2.94
CA GLU A 107 -22.14 -16.34 3.23
C GLU A 107 -20.68 -15.89 3.32
N VAL A 108 -19.80 -16.79 3.77
CA VAL A 108 -18.35 -16.56 3.82
C VAL A 108 -17.75 -16.41 2.42
N ALA A 109 -18.19 -17.22 1.45
CA ALA A 109 -17.66 -17.17 0.09
C ALA A 109 -18.04 -15.88 -0.66
N LEU A 110 -19.30 -15.45 -0.56
CA LEU A 110 -19.77 -14.20 -1.20
C LEU A 110 -19.07 -12.98 -0.58
N SER A 111 -18.97 -12.96 0.75
CA SER A 111 -18.29 -11.89 1.48
C SER A 111 -16.81 -11.81 1.10
N PHE A 112 -16.13 -12.96 1.03
CA PHE A 112 -14.74 -13.04 0.60
C PHE A 112 -14.54 -12.45 -0.80
N LEU A 113 -15.38 -12.84 -1.76
CA LEU A 113 -15.31 -12.31 -3.12
C LEU A 113 -15.51 -10.78 -3.15
N ALA A 114 -16.50 -10.27 -2.42
CA ALA A 114 -16.74 -8.84 -2.32
C ALA A 114 -15.51 -8.11 -1.76
N TYR A 115 -14.89 -8.62 -0.71
CA TYR A 115 -13.67 -8.04 -0.14
C TYR A 115 -12.46 -8.12 -1.07
N VAL A 116 -12.29 -9.22 -1.83
CA VAL A 116 -11.24 -9.31 -2.86
C VAL A 116 -11.42 -8.21 -3.91
N VAL A 117 -12.65 -7.99 -4.37
CA VAL A 117 -12.97 -6.97 -5.37
C VAL A 117 -12.68 -5.57 -4.82
N VAL A 118 -13.09 -5.28 -3.57
CA VAL A 118 -12.80 -4.00 -2.91
C VAL A 118 -11.29 -3.81 -2.74
N ALA A 119 -10.57 -4.83 -2.26
CA ALA A 119 -9.13 -4.77 -2.07
C ALA A 119 -8.38 -4.56 -3.41
N GLY A 120 -8.83 -5.23 -4.47
CA GLY A 120 -8.33 -5.02 -5.82
C GLY A 120 -8.58 -3.61 -6.34
N ALA A 121 -9.79 -3.07 -6.16
CA ALA A 121 -10.15 -1.71 -6.54
C ALA A 121 -9.33 -0.66 -5.78
N CYS A 122 -9.18 -0.81 -4.46
CA CYS A 122 -8.31 0.02 -3.63
C CYS A 122 -6.84 -0.08 -4.07
N GLY A 123 -6.36 -1.29 -4.38
CA GLY A 123 -5.02 -1.52 -4.91
C GLY A 123 -4.77 -0.81 -6.25
N VAL A 124 -5.74 -0.83 -7.16
CA VAL A 124 -5.68 -0.07 -8.43
C VAL A 124 -5.66 1.43 -8.17
N LEU A 125 -6.50 1.92 -7.26
CA LEU A 125 -6.54 3.32 -6.82
C LEU A 125 -5.18 3.77 -6.26
N GLY A 126 -4.61 2.99 -5.34
CA GLY A 126 -3.26 3.21 -4.82
C GLY A 126 -2.22 3.23 -5.92
N GLY A 127 -2.30 2.27 -6.86
CA GLY A 127 -1.40 2.20 -8.00
C GLY A 127 -1.47 3.44 -8.90
N ALA A 128 -2.68 3.97 -9.13
CA ALA A 128 -2.90 5.20 -9.89
C ALA A 128 -2.28 6.42 -9.19
N ILE A 129 -2.45 6.53 -7.87
CA ILE A 129 -1.86 7.61 -7.06
C ILE A 129 -0.34 7.53 -7.13
N GLY A 130 0.24 6.33 -7.00
CA GLY A 130 1.70 6.12 -7.02
C GLY A 130 2.31 6.48 -8.37
N ALA A 131 1.65 6.11 -9.46
CA ALA A 131 2.07 6.48 -10.81
C ALA A 131 2.04 8.00 -11.01
N LYS A 132 0.97 8.68 -10.56
CA LYS A 132 0.84 10.15 -10.69
C LYS A 132 1.89 10.91 -9.87
N MET A 133 2.14 10.50 -8.62
CA MET A 133 3.16 11.15 -7.78
C MET A 133 4.55 10.99 -8.38
N ARG A 134 4.89 9.80 -8.84
CA ARG A 134 6.18 9.55 -9.48
C ARG A 134 6.36 10.35 -10.78
N ALA A 135 5.30 10.53 -11.57
CA ALA A 135 5.32 11.37 -12.76
C ALA A 135 5.57 12.86 -12.41
N ARG A 136 5.07 13.34 -11.26
CA ARG A 136 5.37 14.69 -10.75
C ARG A 136 6.83 14.79 -10.33
N ASP A 137 7.35 13.83 -9.57
CA ASP A 137 8.74 13.84 -9.11
C ASP A 137 9.74 13.87 -10.29
N SER A 138 9.46 13.12 -11.35
CA SER A 138 10.28 13.16 -12.57
C SER A 138 10.25 14.50 -13.31
N LYS A 139 9.15 15.26 -13.25
CA LYS A 139 9.05 16.59 -13.85
C LYS A 139 9.83 17.64 -13.05
N THR A 140 9.88 17.48 -11.73
CA THR A 140 10.62 18.38 -10.83
C THR A 140 12.14 18.14 -10.96
N ALA A 141 12.57 16.89 -11.06
CA ALA A 141 13.98 16.54 -11.25
C ALA A 141 14.55 16.92 -12.63
N GLY A 142 13.68 17.16 -13.62
CA GLY A 142 14.05 17.60 -14.97
C GLY A 142 14.01 19.12 -15.18
N ARG A 143 13.69 19.92 -14.16
CA ARG A 143 13.86 21.38 -14.26
C ARG A 143 15.37 21.68 -14.23
N PRO A 144 15.94 22.33 -15.26
CA PRO A 144 17.29 22.87 -15.17
C PRO A 144 17.36 23.73 -13.92
N ARG A 145 18.38 23.51 -13.09
CA ARG A 145 18.77 24.44 -12.04
C ARG A 145 19.02 25.80 -12.70
N ALA A 146 18.04 26.69 -12.62
CA ALA A 146 18.16 28.09 -13.04
C ALA A 146 18.91 28.94 -12.00
N ASP A 147 19.56 28.28 -11.05
CA ASP A 147 20.38 28.79 -9.95
C ASP A 147 21.90 28.74 -10.25
N LEU A 148 22.30 28.37 -11.48
CA LEU A 148 23.64 28.65 -11.99
C LEU A 148 23.54 29.89 -12.88
N ASP A 149 23.70 31.05 -12.25
CA ASP A 149 23.90 32.32 -12.92
C ASP A 149 25.15 32.22 -13.83
N PRO A 150 25.05 32.40 -15.15
CA PRO A 150 26.21 32.42 -16.05
C PRO A 150 27.06 33.68 -15.90
N THR A 151 26.66 34.61 -15.02
CA THR A 151 27.27 35.94 -14.87
C THR A 151 28.17 36.08 -13.64
N GLU A 152 28.77 34.99 -13.14
CA GLU A 152 30.01 35.13 -12.37
C GLU A 152 31.12 35.57 -13.33
N GLU A 153 31.08 36.87 -13.63
CA GLU A 153 32.05 37.68 -14.33
C GLU A 153 33.44 37.30 -13.84
N ARG A 154 34.20 36.65 -14.70
CA ARG A 154 35.65 36.62 -14.59
C ARG A 154 36.11 38.07 -14.78
N PRO A 155 36.62 38.76 -13.73
CA PRO A 155 37.12 40.11 -13.93
C PRO A 155 38.46 39.97 -14.65
N ASP A 156 38.45 40.36 -15.92
CA ASP A 156 39.64 40.69 -16.66
C ASP A 156 40.40 41.79 -15.89
N SER A 157 41.51 41.43 -15.25
CA SER A 157 42.53 42.39 -14.85
C SER A 157 43.64 42.34 -15.90
N ILE A 158 43.49 43.25 -16.86
CA ILE A 158 44.50 43.66 -17.82
C ILE A 158 45.63 44.38 -17.07
N GLU A 159 46.87 43.97 -17.41
CA GLU A 159 48.14 44.71 -17.40
C GLU A 159 48.77 45.18 -16.07
N GLN A 160 50.05 44.79 -15.90
CA GLN A 160 51.24 45.59 -15.48
C GLN A 160 52.33 44.60 -15.01
N GLY A 161 53.60 44.63 -15.40
CA GLY A 161 54.39 45.55 -16.20
C GLY A 161 55.80 44.97 -16.42
N ALA A 162 56.62 45.77 -17.09
CA ALA A 162 57.98 45.54 -17.56
C ALA A 162 58.96 44.84 -16.59
N GLY A 163 59.94 44.12 -17.18
CA GLY A 163 61.15 43.63 -16.51
C GLY A 163 61.84 42.53 -17.29
#